data_AF-A0A427UIK7-F1
#
_entry.id   AF-A0A427UIK7-F1
#
_cell.length_a   1.000
_cell.length_b   1.000
_cell.length_c   1.000
_cell.angle_alpha   90.00
_cell.angle_beta   90.00
_cell.angle_gamma   90.00
#
_symmetry.space_group_name_H-M   'P 1'
#
loop_
_entity.id
_entity.type
_entity.pdbx_description
1 polymer ?
#
loop_
_entity_poly.entity_id
_entity_poly.type
_entity_poly.pdbx_seq_one_letter_code
_entity_poly.pdbx_strand_id
1 'polypeptide(L)'
;MGNNHATIYGATRSGGYLTDGLRMNGSNNYLGIGDTETDIKTIELIVQCSSDTEYLIDLNGTANIDVSSGMIRANNIANPTVYINGEENSAITEDKINHVVVTTETPVTASSVEIGKVGSNYGNLVILQGALDSSALTLTQIKSRFNSLATLPLYTFDASKYPTSDGWTANVPYSSMSITSGEFSFTDNGQLQCDSAGSFSLRNSHPFDADEYIKLTINGTEYAGTGSITQGNVTVAITQSSTKIDVDMGTSDLIDGIDIQFREPVE
;
A
#
# COMPACT_ATOMS: atom_id res chain seq x y z
N MET A 1 26.76 2.92 6.98
CA MET A 1 26.51 2.06 5.80
C MET A 1 27.75 2.15 4.94
N GLY A 2 28.41 1.01 4.66
CA GLY A 2 29.59 0.97 3.79
C GLY A 2 29.22 1.40 2.38
N ASN A 3 30.09 2.15 1.72
CA ASN A 3 29.92 2.57 0.33
C ASN A 3 30.24 1.36 -0.58
N ASN A 4 29.31 0.42 -0.72
CA ASN A 4 29.48 -0.69 -1.65
C ASN A 4 29.28 -0.18 -3.08
N HIS A 5 30.35 -0.23 -3.88
CA HIS A 5 30.30 0.17 -5.29
C HIS A 5 29.81 -1.01 -6.13
N ALA A 6 28.54 -0.96 -6.53
CA ALA A 6 27.96 -1.95 -7.42
C ALA A 6 28.58 -1.89 -8.83
N THR A 7 28.88 -3.05 -9.41
CA THR A 7 29.37 -3.18 -10.79
C THR A 7 28.27 -3.74 -11.68
N ILE A 8 27.90 -3.01 -12.73
CA ILE A 8 26.90 -3.43 -13.72
C ILE A 8 27.58 -4.31 -14.78
N TYR A 9 27.10 -5.54 -14.96
CA TYR A 9 27.55 -6.45 -15.99
C TYR A 9 26.47 -6.57 -17.08
N GLY A 10 26.63 -5.86 -18.19
CA GLY A 10 25.81 -5.98 -19.39
C GLY A 10 24.34 -5.51 -19.27
N ALA A 11 23.83 -5.29 -18.06
CA ALA A 11 22.47 -4.85 -17.84
C ALA A 11 22.25 -3.40 -18.31
N THR A 12 21.10 -3.13 -18.91
CA THR A 12 20.78 -1.83 -19.52
C THR A 12 19.71 -1.11 -18.72
N ARG A 13 19.68 0.22 -18.77
CA ARG A 13 18.53 0.98 -18.22
C ARG A 13 17.26 0.60 -18.99
N SER A 14 16.23 0.22 -18.25
CA SER A 14 14.86 0.16 -18.76
C SER A 14 14.31 1.57 -18.70
N GLY A 15 14.02 2.19 -19.86
CA GLY A 15 13.54 3.57 -19.92
C GLY A 15 12.02 3.67 -19.91
N GLY A 16 11.46 4.50 -19.03
CA GLY A 16 10.04 4.86 -18.98
C GLY A 16 9.73 5.68 -17.73
N TYR A 17 8.86 6.69 -17.84
CA TYR A 17 8.60 7.72 -16.80
C TYR A 17 8.19 7.19 -15.41
N LEU A 18 7.93 5.88 -15.25
CA LEU A 18 7.58 5.22 -13.97
C LEU A 18 8.32 3.87 -13.77
N THR A 19 9.28 3.51 -14.63
CA THR A 19 9.93 2.18 -14.68
C THR A 19 11.43 2.26 -14.95
N ASP A 20 12.09 3.29 -14.44
CA ASP A 20 13.54 3.47 -14.54
C ASP A 20 14.25 2.42 -13.65
N GLY A 21 14.38 1.21 -14.19
CA GLY A 21 15.04 0.07 -13.54
C GLY A 21 16.22 -0.45 -14.36
N LEU A 22 16.95 -1.42 -13.82
CA LEU A 22 18.00 -2.14 -14.51
C LEU A 22 17.41 -3.42 -15.12
N ARG A 23 17.46 -3.54 -16.45
CA ARG A 23 16.98 -4.70 -17.20
C ARG A 23 18.07 -5.74 -17.37
N MET A 24 17.75 -6.98 -17.04
CA MET A 24 18.56 -8.17 -17.24
C MET A 24 17.90 -9.07 -18.30
N ASN A 25 18.71 -9.74 -19.11
CA ASN A 25 18.26 -10.43 -20.33
C ASN A 25 18.15 -11.96 -20.20
N GLY A 26 18.38 -12.54 -19.01
CA GLY A 26 18.36 -13.98 -18.79
C GLY A 26 19.57 -14.76 -19.32
N SER A 27 20.64 -14.08 -19.77
CA SER A 27 21.81 -14.77 -20.37
C SER A 27 23.14 -14.41 -19.74
N ASN A 28 23.42 -13.13 -19.52
CA ASN A 28 24.71 -12.69 -18.99
C ASN A 28 24.66 -11.36 -18.23
N ASN A 29 23.45 -10.85 -17.96
CA ASN A 29 23.26 -9.56 -17.31
C ASN A 29 23.04 -9.72 -15.82
N TYR A 30 23.79 -8.98 -15.00
CA TYR A 30 23.63 -8.98 -13.55
C TYR A 30 24.29 -7.74 -12.93
N LEU A 31 24.00 -7.53 -11.65
CA LEU A 31 24.64 -6.51 -10.82
C LEU A 31 25.49 -7.21 -9.76
N GLY A 32 26.80 -7.01 -9.79
CA GLY A 32 27.69 -7.51 -8.75
C GLY A 32 27.89 -6.46 -7.66
N ILE A 33 27.39 -6.73 -6.46
CA ILE A 33 27.60 -5.88 -5.29
C ILE A 33 28.86 -6.31 -4.53
N GLY A 34 29.12 -7.62 -4.47
CA GLY A 34 30.23 -8.20 -3.72
C GLY A 34 29.91 -8.36 -2.22
N ASP A 35 30.95 -8.34 -1.38
CA ASP A 35 30.79 -8.42 0.07
C ASP A 35 30.16 -7.13 0.60
N THR A 36 29.13 -7.29 1.43
CA THR A 36 28.45 -6.17 2.08
C THR A 36 28.97 -5.90 3.50
N GLU A 37 29.88 -6.73 4.01
CA GLU A 37 30.42 -6.72 5.37
C GLU A 37 29.33 -6.72 6.46
N THR A 38 28.14 -7.21 6.11
CA THR A 38 26.94 -7.13 6.95
C THR A 38 26.22 -8.47 6.98
N ASP A 39 25.84 -8.90 8.19
CA ASP A 39 24.89 -9.98 8.36
C ASP A 39 23.47 -9.41 8.21
N ILE A 40 22.73 -9.93 7.23
CA ILE A 40 21.42 -9.42 6.86
C ILE A 40 20.31 -10.34 7.37
N LYS A 41 19.17 -9.75 7.67
CA LYS A 41 17.96 -10.43 8.13
C LYS A 41 16.73 -10.09 7.29
N THR A 42 16.80 -9.05 6.47
CA THR A 42 15.77 -8.72 5.50
C THR A 42 16.39 -8.46 4.13
N ILE A 43 15.79 -9.05 3.11
CA ILE A 43 16.08 -8.82 1.69
C ILE A 43 14.82 -8.26 1.04
N GLU A 44 14.91 -7.06 0.47
CA GLU A 44 13.81 -6.39 -0.21
C GLU A 44 14.18 -6.10 -1.66
N LEU A 45 13.30 -6.47 -2.60
CA LEU A 45 13.46 -6.25 -4.03
C LEU A 45 12.14 -5.71 -4.61
N ILE A 46 12.24 -4.67 -5.45
CA ILE A 46 11.17 -4.25 -6.34
C ILE A 46 11.53 -4.76 -7.72
N VAL A 47 10.80 -5.78 -8.18
CA VAL A 47 11.18 -6.56 -9.36
C VAL A 47 9.99 -6.85 -10.27
N GLN A 48 10.24 -6.82 -11.57
CA GLN A 48 9.34 -7.38 -12.57
C GLN A 48 10.03 -8.59 -13.23
N CYS A 49 9.47 -9.77 -13.00
CA CYS A 49 9.91 -11.04 -13.61
C CYS A 49 9.23 -11.22 -14.96
N SER A 50 9.97 -11.69 -15.97
CA SER A 50 9.40 -11.94 -17.31
C SER A 50 8.80 -13.35 -17.45
N SER A 51 8.94 -14.20 -16.43
CA SER A 51 8.39 -15.56 -16.40
C SER A 51 8.16 -16.05 -14.96
N ASP A 52 7.53 -17.22 -14.84
CA ASP A 52 7.27 -17.91 -13.56
C ASP A 52 8.52 -18.53 -12.92
N THR A 53 9.68 -18.46 -13.58
CA THR A 53 10.93 -19.07 -13.15
C THR A 53 12.10 -18.12 -13.43
N GLU A 54 12.63 -17.46 -12.40
CA GLU A 54 13.62 -16.38 -12.53
C GLU A 54 14.63 -16.37 -11.38
N TYR A 55 15.83 -15.86 -11.63
CA TYR A 55 16.92 -15.81 -10.65
C TYR A 55 17.13 -14.38 -10.14
N LEU A 56 16.75 -14.14 -8.88
CA LEU A 56 16.62 -12.79 -8.33
C LEU A 56 17.91 -12.28 -7.69
N ILE A 57 18.43 -12.99 -6.69
CA ILE A 57 19.60 -12.54 -5.93
C ILE A 57 20.34 -13.73 -5.31
N ASP A 58 21.65 -13.76 -5.46
CA ASP A 58 22.58 -14.59 -4.71
C ASP A 58 23.23 -13.75 -3.62
N LEU A 59 23.34 -14.26 -2.40
CA LEU A 59 23.90 -13.53 -1.26
C LEU A 59 25.36 -13.90 -0.98
N ASN A 60 25.74 -15.16 -1.22
CA ASN A 60 27.03 -15.71 -0.79
C ASN A 60 27.45 -16.99 -1.53
N GLY A 61 26.83 -17.32 -2.66
CA GLY A 61 27.04 -18.55 -3.43
C GLY A 61 26.30 -19.78 -2.90
N THR A 62 25.59 -19.66 -1.76
CA THR A 62 24.82 -20.76 -1.16
C THR A 62 23.39 -20.36 -0.80
N ALA A 63 23.22 -19.21 -0.14
CA ALA A 63 21.92 -18.61 0.19
C ALA A 63 21.50 -17.68 -0.94
N ASN A 64 20.29 -17.90 -1.47
CA ASN A 64 19.79 -17.15 -2.62
C ASN A 64 18.26 -17.08 -2.61
N ILE A 65 17.72 -16.20 -3.44
CA ILE A 65 16.29 -16.08 -3.71
C ILE A 65 16.07 -16.24 -5.21
N ASP A 66 15.13 -17.10 -5.57
CA ASP A 66 14.65 -17.30 -6.94
C ASP A 66 13.11 -17.35 -6.99
N VAL A 67 12.57 -17.38 -8.19
CA VAL A 67 11.18 -17.71 -8.48
C VAL A 67 11.17 -19.08 -9.11
N SER A 68 10.25 -19.95 -8.66
CA SER A 68 9.98 -21.22 -9.31
C SER A 68 8.49 -21.51 -9.30
N SER A 69 7.91 -21.73 -10.50
CA SER A 69 6.48 -21.95 -10.70
C SER A 69 5.62 -20.82 -10.10
N GLY A 70 6.06 -19.56 -10.30
CA GLY A 70 5.36 -18.35 -9.84
C GLY A 70 5.51 -18.05 -8.35
N MET A 71 6.36 -18.81 -7.63
CA MET A 71 6.52 -18.68 -6.18
C MET A 71 7.95 -18.30 -5.83
N ILE A 72 8.12 -17.34 -4.92
CA ILE A 72 9.42 -17.01 -4.33
C ILE A 72 9.94 -18.19 -3.50
N ARG A 73 11.21 -18.53 -3.73
CA ARG A 73 11.98 -19.51 -2.96
C ARG A 73 13.16 -18.82 -2.30
N ALA A 74 13.25 -18.98 -0.98
CA ALA A 74 14.38 -18.53 -0.18
C ALA A 74 15.23 -19.76 0.17
N ASN A 75 16.25 -20.03 -0.65
CA ASN A 75 17.04 -21.25 -0.55
C ASN A 75 18.18 -21.06 0.44
N ASN A 76 18.37 -22.04 1.33
CA ASN A 76 19.40 -22.03 2.38
C ASN A 76 19.34 -20.79 3.30
N ILE A 77 18.15 -20.19 3.43
CA ILE A 77 17.82 -19.19 4.45
C ILE A 77 16.97 -19.90 5.50
N ALA A 78 17.32 -19.80 6.77
CA ALA A 78 16.66 -20.56 7.83
C ALA A 78 15.32 -19.92 8.23
N ASN A 79 14.23 -20.71 8.16
CA ASN A 79 12.87 -20.28 8.52
C ASN A 79 12.47 -18.90 7.94
N PRO A 80 12.55 -18.72 6.61
CA PRO A 80 12.25 -17.44 6.00
C PRO A 80 10.73 -17.18 6.02
N THR A 81 10.34 -15.93 6.26
CA THR A 81 8.99 -15.45 5.97
C THR A 81 9.04 -14.60 4.71
N VAL A 82 8.14 -14.88 3.77
CA VAL A 82 8.06 -14.17 2.49
C VAL A 82 6.84 -13.27 2.48
N TYR A 83 7.03 -12.05 1.96
CA TYR A 83 5.96 -11.09 1.74
C TYR A 83 5.97 -10.62 0.30
N ILE A 84 4.80 -10.60 -0.32
CA ILE A 84 4.57 -10.05 -1.66
C ILE A 84 3.58 -8.91 -1.53
N ASN A 85 3.95 -7.72 -2.02
CA ASN A 85 3.10 -6.53 -2.05
C ASN A 85 2.51 -6.18 -0.66
N GLY A 86 3.33 -6.33 0.40
CA GLY A 86 2.93 -6.01 1.77
C GLY A 86 2.14 -7.11 2.51
N GLU A 87 1.93 -8.28 1.91
CA GLU A 87 1.18 -9.39 2.51
C GLU A 87 2.03 -10.65 2.62
N GLU A 88 1.83 -11.44 3.68
CA GLU A 88 2.54 -12.72 3.86
C GLU A 88 2.04 -13.73 2.83
N ASN A 89 2.86 -13.93 1.79
CA ASN A 89 2.58 -14.75 0.62
C ASN A 89 3.92 -14.97 -0.09
N SER A 90 3.99 -15.91 -1.03
CA SER A 90 5.14 -16.11 -1.90
C SER A 90 4.80 -16.09 -3.39
N ALA A 91 3.53 -16.01 -3.76
CA ALA A 91 3.12 -15.95 -5.16
C ALA A 91 3.39 -14.58 -5.78
N ILE A 92 4.06 -14.55 -6.93
CA ILE A 92 4.25 -13.34 -7.73
C ILE A 92 3.33 -13.35 -8.94
N THR A 93 3.12 -12.16 -9.53
CA THR A 93 2.50 -12.06 -10.86
C THR A 93 3.56 -11.72 -11.90
N GLU A 94 3.70 -12.55 -12.92
CA GLU A 94 4.58 -12.33 -14.06
C GLU A 94 4.23 -11.02 -14.79
N ASP A 95 5.22 -10.39 -15.43
CA ASP A 95 5.07 -9.13 -16.16
C ASP A 95 4.45 -7.98 -15.34
N LYS A 96 4.45 -8.10 -14.01
CA LYS A 96 4.06 -7.06 -13.06
C LYS A 96 5.22 -6.72 -12.14
N ILE A 97 5.23 -5.49 -11.67
CA ILE A 97 6.11 -5.08 -10.58
C ILE A 97 5.58 -5.72 -9.30
N ASN A 98 6.42 -6.52 -8.65
CA ASN A 98 6.16 -7.12 -7.36
C ASN A 98 7.14 -6.51 -6.35
N HIS A 99 6.63 -6.15 -5.18
CA HIS A 99 7.45 -5.86 -4.01
C HIS A 99 7.67 -7.15 -3.24
N VAL A 100 8.89 -7.68 -3.32
CA VAL A 100 9.29 -8.95 -2.71
C VAL A 100 10.13 -8.65 -1.48
N VAL A 101 9.70 -9.16 -0.33
CA VAL A 101 10.47 -9.08 0.91
C VAL A 101 10.63 -10.47 1.51
N VAL A 102 11.85 -10.83 1.88
CA VAL A 102 12.16 -12.06 2.62
C VAL A 102 12.81 -11.66 3.94
N THR A 103 12.24 -12.11 5.06
CA THR A 103 12.77 -11.90 6.40
C THR A 103 13.18 -13.22 7.05
N THR A 104 14.13 -13.15 7.98
CA THR A 104 14.60 -14.28 8.79
C THR A 104 15.10 -13.79 10.14
N GLU A 105 14.89 -14.56 11.21
CA GLU A 105 15.48 -14.28 12.51
C GLU A 105 16.96 -14.68 12.59
N THR A 106 17.38 -15.64 11.75
CA THR A 106 18.78 -16.10 11.66
C THR A 106 19.52 -15.23 10.64
N PRO A 107 20.58 -14.51 11.04
CA PRO A 107 21.34 -13.68 10.12
C PRO A 107 21.96 -14.51 8.99
N VAL A 108 22.00 -13.92 7.79
CA VAL A 108 22.68 -14.45 6.61
C VAL A 108 23.85 -13.54 6.28
N THR A 109 25.07 -14.08 6.23
CA THR A 109 26.24 -13.30 5.81
C THR A 109 26.18 -13.09 4.29
N ALA A 110 26.09 -11.83 3.84
CA ALA A 110 26.00 -11.48 2.43
C ALA A 110 27.38 -11.09 1.87
N SER A 111 28.22 -12.10 1.68
CA SER A 111 29.65 -11.97 1.33
C SER A 111 29.95 -11.91 -0.17
N SER A 112 28.97 -12.19 -1.03
CA SER A 112 29.15 -12.17 -2.48
C SER A 112 27.82 -11.88 -3.17
N VAL A 113 27.24 -10.72 -2.89
CA VAL A 113 25.91 -10.38 -3.37
C VAL A 113 25.91 -10.12 -4.88
N GLU A 114 25.07 -10.85 -5.61
CA GLU A 114 24.81 -10.69 -7.04
C GLU A 114 23.29 -10.60 -7.28
N ILE A 115 22.81 -9.56 -7.99
CA ILE A 115 21.39 -9.41 -8.34
C ILE A 115 21.20 -9.74 -9.83
N GLY A 116 20.16 -10.52 -10.15
CA GLY A 116 19.89 -11.01 -11.50
C GLY A 116 20.57 -12.31 -11.87
N LYS A 117 21.19 -12.98 -10.89
CA LYS A 117 22.01 -14.17 -11.10
C LYS A 117 22.04 -15.01 -9.83
N VAL A 118 21.98 -16.32 -10.00
CA VAL A 118 22.22 -17.31 -8.94
C VAL A 118 23.13 -18.39 -9.51
N GLY A 119 24.32 -18.55 -8.96
CA GLY A 119 25.36 -19.42 -9.52
C GLY A 119 25.68 -19.08 -10.99
N SER A 120 25.39 -20.00 -11.91
CA SER A 120 25.58 -19.81 -13.36
C SER A 120 24.30 -19.44 -14.12
N ASN A 121 23.17 -19.29 -13.43
CA ASN A 121 21.88 -19.01 -14.05
C ASN A 121 21.57 -17.51 -13.95
N TYR A 122 21.02 -16.94 -15.02
CA TYR A 122 20.75 -15.51 -15.15
C TYR A 122 19.25 -15.27 -15.26
N GLY A 123 18.75 -14.23 -14.57
CA GLY A 123 17.35 -13.82 -14.63
C GLY A 123 17.05 -12.90 -15.81
N ASN A 124 15.86 -13.04 -16.39
CA ASN A 124 15.25 -12.13 -17.34
C ASN A 124 14.21 -11.26 -16.62
N LEU A 125 14.66 -10.14 -16.08
CA LEU A 125 13.86 -9.34 -15.15
C LEU A 125 14.26 -7.87 -15.19
N VAL A 126 13.44 -7.03 -14.57
CA VAL A 126 13.76 -5.62 -14.32
C VAL A 126 13.81 -5.39 -12.81
N ILE A 127 14.94 -4.94 -12.29
CA ILE A 127 15.07 -4.50 -10.90
C ILE A 127 14.92 -2.98 -10.84
N LEU A 128 13.98 -2.49 -10.05
CA LEU A 128 13.78 -1.07 -9.83
C LEU A 128 14.54 -0.60 -8.59
N GLN A 129 14.51 -1.41 -7.53
CA GLN A 129 15.16 -1.12 -6.25
C GLN A 129 15.50 -2.41 -5.52
N GLY A 130 16.54 -2.36 -4.68
CA GLY A 130 16.83 -3.39 -3.69
C GLY A 130 17.35 -2.78 -2.40
N ALA A 131 17.06 -3.42 -1.27
CA ALA A 131 17.57 -3.07 0.04
C ALA A 131 17.91 -4.33 0.84
N LEU A 132 18.96 -4.26 1.65
CA LEU A 132 19.36 -5.31 2.57
C LEU A 132 19.46 -4.68 3.97
N ASP A 133 18.79 -5.27 4.96
CA ASP A 133 18.80 -4.78 6.34
C ASP A 133 19.33 -5.86 7.29
N SER A 134 20.11 -5.45 8.29
CA SER A 134 20.58 -6.33 9.37
C SER A 134 19.51 -6.68 10.42
N SER A 135 18.32 -6.10 10.29
CA SER A 135 17.17 -6.34 11.16
C SER A 135 16.08 -7.11 10.42
N ALA A 136 15.41 -8.04 11.11
CA ALA A 136 14.20 -8.67 10.60
C ALA A 136 13.07 -7.64 10.68
N LEU A 137 12.53 -7.23 9.53
CA LEU A 137 11.42 -6.29 9.51
C LEU A 137 10.11 -6.97 9.91
N THR A 138 9.27 -6.23 10.61
CA THR A 138 7.89 -6.64 10.92
C THR A 138 6.97 -6.42 9.73
N LEU A 139 5.85 -7.15 9.68
CA LEU A 139 4.81 -6.96 8.67
C LEU A 139 4.35 -5.50 8.57
N THR A 140 4.20 -4.79 9.68
CA THR A 140 3.80 -3.36 9.69
C THR A 140 4.83 -2.48 8.98
N GLN A 141 6.13 -2.72 9.22
CA GLN A 141 7.19 -1.98 8.53
C GLN A 141 7.22 -2.30 7.03
N ILE A 142 7.01 -3.56 6.67
CA ILE A 142 6.96 -4.01 5.26
C ILE A 142 5.77 -3.36 4.54
N LYS A 143 4.58 -3.35 5.15
CA LYS A 143 3.39 -2.66 4.61
C LYS A 143 3.65 -1.16 4.43
N SER A 144 4.32 -0.52 5.41
CA SER A 144 4.68 0.89 5.30
C SER A 144 5.62 1.16 4.13
N ARG A 145 6.65 0.32 3.93
CA ARG A 145 7.54 0.41 2.77
C ARG A 145 6.76 0.21 1.47
N PHE A 146 5.94 -0.83 1.37
CA PHE A 146 5.11 -1.07 0.19
C PHE A 146 4.21 0.13 -0.18
N ASN A 147 3.49 0.67 0.81
CA ASN A 147 2.62 1.82 0.62
C ASN A 147 3.40 3.08 0.18
N SER A 148 4.66 3.23 0.60
CA SER A 148 5.52 4.31 0.11
C SER A 148 5.91 4.15 -1.36
N LEU A 149 5.95 2.93 -1.90
CA LEU A 149 6.23 2.68 -3.34
C LEU A 149 5.09 3.13 -4.25
N ALA A 150 3.85 3.11 -3.74
CA ALA A 150 2.68 3.64 -4.43
C ALA A 150 2.67 5.18 -4.49
N THR A 151 3.57 5.86 -3.76
CA THR A 151 3.69 7.33 -3.77
C THR A 151 4.59 7.85 -4.90
N LEU A 152 4.38 7.38 -6.13
CA LEU A 152 4.59 8.21 -7.31
C LEU A 152 3.49 9.27 -7.30
N PRO A 153 3.84 10.56 -7.52
CA PRO A 153 3.33 11.67 -6.72
C PRO A 153 1.87 11.46 -6.38
N LEU A 154 1.55 11.46 -5.07
CA LEU A 154 0.20 11.75 -4.64
C LEU A 154 -0.30 12.87 -5.56
N TYR A 155 -1.33 12.56 -6.34
CA TYR A 155 -2.15 13.60 -6.92
C TYR A 155 -2.78 14.24 -5.69
N THR A 156 -2.07 15.17 -5.06
CA THR A 156 -2.70 16.12 -4.18
C THR A 156 -3.76 16.73 -5.05
N PHE A 157 -5.01 16.42 -4.73
CA PHE A 157 -6.13 17.10 -5.34
C PHE A 157 -6.00 18.57 -4.93
N ASP A 158 -5.29 19.34 -5.75
CA ASP A 158 -5.20 20.77 -5.63
C ASP A 158 -6.50 21.34 -6.18
N ALA A 159 -7.51 21.35 -5.31
CA ALA A 159 -8.83 21.92 -5.60
C ALA A 159 -8.75 23.36 -6.12
N SER A 160 -7.64 24.07 -5.89
CA SER A 160 -7.43 25.45 -6.35
C SER A 160 -7.16 25.57 -7.86
N LYS A 161 -6.85 24.47 -8.55
CA LYS A 161 -6.63 24.43 -10.01
C LYS A 161 -7.87 24.09 -10.84
N TYR A 162 -8.99 23.73 -10.20
CA TYR A 162 -10.22 23.34 -10.88
C TYR A 162 -11.28 24.43 -10.72
N PRO A 163 -11.69 25.11 -11.81
CA PRO A 163 -12.74 26.12 -11.74
C PRO A 163 -14.05 25.49 -11.28
N THR A 164 -14.68 26.12 -10.29
CA THR A 164 -15.87 25.65 -9.56
C THR A 164 -17.16 25.64 -10.38
N SER A 165 -17.10 25.58 -11.72
CA SER A 165 -18.25 25.91 -12.58
C SER A 165 -18.87 24.75 -13.34
N ASP A 166 -18.28 23.56 -13.40
CA ASP A 166 -18.93 22.43 -14.09
C ASP A 166 -18.73 21.12 -13.33
N GLY A 167 -19.84 20.58 -12.84
CA GLY A 167 -19.91 19.38 -12.02
C GLY A 167 -19.14 18.20 -12.63
N TRP A 168 -18.15 17.71 -11.88
CA TRP A 168 -17.43 16.49 -12.18
C TRP A 168 -17.53 15.57 -10.97
N THR A 169 -18.25 14.46 -11.12
CA THR A 169 -18.27 13.35 -10.16
C THR A 169 -17.05 12.47 -10.41
N ALA A 170 -16.01 12.63 -9.59
CA ALA A 170 -14.90 11.68 -9.56
C ALA A 170 -15.30 10.47 -8.71
N ASN A 171 -15.50 9.32 -9.36
CA ASN A 171 -15.68 8.05 -8.67
C ASN A 171 -14.29 7.58 -8.20
N VAL A 172 -13.94 7.83 -6.93
CA VAL A 172 -12.63 7.47 -6.37
C VAL A 172 -12.69 6.01 -5.90
N PRO A 173 -11.95 5.07 -6.54
CA PRO A 173 -11.90 3.70 -6.06
C PRO A 173 -11.25 3.63 -4.66
N TYR A 174 -11.84 2.81 -3.78
CA TYR A 174 -11.49 2.63 -2.36
C TYR A 174 -9.99 2.44 -2.06
N SER A 175 -9.19 2.02 -3.05
CA SER A 175 -7.75 1.75 -2.94
C SER A 175 -6.85 2.99 -3.06
N SER A 176 -7.39 4.21 -3.19
CA SER A 176 -6.61 5.42 -3.52
C SER A 176 -6.72 6.57 -2.52
N MET A 177 -7.26 6.32 -1.32
CA MET A 177 -7.31 7.31 -0.23
C MET A 177 -6.20 7.07 0.81
N SER A 178 -5.29 8.03 1.01
CA SER A 178 -4.34 8.05 2.13
C SER A 178 -4.50 9.35 2.94
N ILE A 179 -4.71 9.25 4.26
CA ILE A 179 -4.85 10.40 5.16
C ILE A 179 -3.59 10.50 6.02
N THR A 180 -3.00 11.70 6.08
CA THR A 180 -1.64 11.95 6.59
C THR A 180 -1.57 12.22 8.09
N SER A 181 -2.69 12.17 8.83
CA SER A 181 -2.68 12.14 10.31
C SER A 181 -4.06 11.81 10.90
N GLY A 182 -4.08 10.92 11.89
CA GLY A 182 -5.27 10.38 12.57
C GLY A 182 -5.51 8.92 12.18
N GLU A 183 -5.33 7.98 13.11
CA GLU A 183 -5.51 6.55 12.82
C GLU A 183 -6.98 6.23 12.63
N PHE A 184 -7.33 5.78 11.42
CA PHE A 184 -8.55 5.05 11.15
C PHE A 184 -8.13 3.63 10.75
N SER A 185 -8.49 2.63 11.55
CA SER A 185 -8.23 1.23 11.21
C SER A 185 -9.56 0.50 11.02
N PHE A 186 -9.73 -0.08 9.84
CA PHE A 186 -10.80 -1.04 9.58
C PHE A 186 -10.32 -2.40 10.06
N THR A 187 -11.02 -3.01 11.01
CA THR A 187 -10.88 -4.44 11.30
C THR A 187 -12.02 -5.21 10.66
N ASP A 188 -11.73 -6.47 10.35
CA ASP A 188 -12.36 -7.39 9.37
C ASP A 188 -13.84 -7.77 9.60
N ASN A 189 -14.65 -6.89 10.21
CA ASN A 189 -16.10 -7.08 10.39
C ASN A 189 -16.92 -5.77 10.35
N GLY A 190 -16.40 -4.70 9.73
CA GLY A 190 -17.24 -3.57 9.29
C GLY A 190 -17.89 -2.71 10.38
N GLN A 191 -17.26 -2.56 11.56
CA GLN A 191 -17.70 -1.58 12.56
C GLN A 191 -16.77 -0.36 12.63
N LEU A 192 -17.38 0.84 12.70
CA LEU A 192 -16.69 2.10 12.96
C LEU A 192 -16.37 2.22 14.45
N GLN A 193 -15.11 2.51 14.80
CA GLN A 193 -14.72 2.90 16.15
C GLN A 193 -14.01 4.26 16.09
N CYS A 194 -14.47 5.22 16.88
CA CYS A 194 -13.87 6.55 17.03
C CYS A 194 -12.98 6.61 18.28
N ASP A 195 -11.92 7.44 18.25
CA ASP A 195 -11.11 7.72 19.43
C ASP A 195 -11.78 8.76 20.35
N SER A 196 -11.13 9.08 21.47
CA SER A 196 -11.70 9.63 22.71
C SER A 196 -12.48 10.96 22.65
N ALA A 197 -12.66 11.55 21.47
CA ALA A 197 -13.66 12.59 21.21
C ALA A 197 -14.36 12.25 19.90
N GLY A 198 -15.39 11.39 19.99
CA GLY A 198 -15.98 10.62 18.90
C GLY A 198 -16.78 11.38 17.84
N SER A 199 -16.25 12.48 17.32
CA SER A 199 -16.91 13.27 16.27
C SER A 199 -16.15 13.17 14.95
N PHE A 200 -16.89 12.99 13.85
CA PHE A 200 -16.34 13.06 12.50
C PHE A 200 -17.27 13.89 11.60
N SER A 201 -16.67 14.63 10.64
CA SER A 201 -17.43 15.51 9.75
C SER A 201 -17.29 15.08 8.28
N LEU A 202 -18.43 14.93 7.60
CA LEU A 202 -18.51 14.75 6.15
C LEU A 202 -18.76 16.10 5.47
N ARG A 203 -18.19 16.32 4.28
CA ARG A 203 -18.41 17.54 3.50
C ARG A 203 -19.10 17.22 2.17
N ASN A 204 -20.19 17.94 1.88
CA ASN A 204 -20.85 17.96 0.59
C ASN A 204 -20.28 19.09 -0.29
N SER A 205 -20.45 18.98 -1.60
CA SER A 205 -20.08 20.03 -2.56
C SER A 205 -21.12 21.15 -2.65
N HIS A 206 -22.37 20.88 -2.23
CA HIS A 206 -23.49 21.80 -2.30
C HIS A 206 -24.05 22.09 -0.89
N PRO A 207 -24.47 23.33 -0.60
CA PRO A 207 -25.07 23.68 0.68
C PRO A 207 -26.39 22.95 0.87
N PHE A 208 -26.66 22.49 2.09
CA PHE A 208 -27.91 21.79 2.34
C PHE A 208 -29.11 22.75 2.30
N ASP A 209 -30.20 22.37 1.65
CA ASP A 209 -31.43 23.17 1.59
C ASP A 209 -32.45 22.76 2.68
N ALA A 210 -33.64 23.38 2.66
CA ALA A 210 -34.66 23.13 3.68
C ALA A 210 -35.40 21.79 3.51
N ASP A 211 -35.29 21.17 2.33
CA ASP A 211 -36.07 20.00 1.93
C ASP A 211 -35.24 18.70 1.97
N GLU A 212 -33.93 18.79 2.15
CA GLU A 212 -33.04 17.64 2.37
C GLU A 212 -33.21 17.02 3.76
N TYR A 213 -33.34 15.69 3.79
CA TYR A 213 -33.55 14.91 5.01
C TYR A 213 -32.38 13.98 5.30
N ILE A 214 -32.07 13.81 6.58
CA ILE A 214 -31.14 12.79 7.08
C ILE A 214 -31.93 11.50 7.24
N LYS A 215 -31.36 10.36 6.83
CA LYS A 215 -31.76 9.04 7.32
C LYS A 215 -30.62 8.46 8.15
N LEU A 216 -30.95 7.85 9.27
CA LEU A 216 -30.00 7.27 10.20
C LEU A 216 -30.53 5.92 10.65
N THR A 217 -29.72 4.87 10.51
CA THR A 217 -30.12 3.52 10.92
C THR A 217 -29.26 3.08 12.10
N ILE A 218 -29.88 2.93 13.27
CA ILE A 218 -29.19 2.48 14.50
C ILE A 218 -29.87 1.20 14.98
N ASN A 219 -29.11 0.13 15.21
CA ASN A 219 -29.64 -1.16 15.69
C ASN A 219 -30.79 -1.69 14.80
N GLY A 220 -30.65 -1.52 13.49
CA GLY A 220 -31.67 -1.91 12.49
C GLY A 220 -32.95 -1.05 12.49
N THR A 221 -33.00 0.05 13.25
CA THR A 221 -34.13 0.98 13.29
C THR A 221 -33.80 2.26 12.54
N GLU A 222 -34.67 2.67 11.62
CA GLU A 222 -34.51 3.89 10.82
C GLU A 222 -35.09 5.13 11.52
N TYR A 223 -34.35 6.22 11.48
CA TYR A 223 -34.72 7.55 11.93
C TYR A 223 -34.57 8.52 10.76
N ALA A 224 -35.55 9.40 10.55
CA ALA A 224 -35.49 10.40 9.48
C ALA A 224 -35.91 11.78 10.00
N GLY A 225 -35.22 12.83 9.55
CA GLY A 225 -35.49 14.19 10.00
C GLY A 225 -34.63 15.24 9.29
N THR A 226 -35.08 16.48 9.34
CA THR A 226 -34.35 17.65 8.80
C THR A 226 -33.54 18.32 9.91
N GLY A 227 -32.33 18.77 9.59
CA GLY A 227 -31.49 19.51 10.53
C GLY A 227 -30.70 18.59 11.47
N SER A 228 -31.31 17.98 12.47
CA SER A 228 -30.58 17.06 13.35
C SER A 228 -31.41 15.87 13.78
N ILE A 229 -30.80 14.68 13.76
CA ILE A 229 -31.34 13.47 14.37
C ILE A 229 -30.45 13.14 15.56
N THR A 230 -31.04 13.10 16.75
CA THR A 230 -30.37 12.63 17.96
C THR A 230 -31.08 11.38 18.46
N GLN A 231 -30.32 10.30 18.67
CA GLN A 231 -30.81 9.06 19.24
C GLN A 231 -29.78 8.50 20.22
N GLY A 232 -30.12 8.44 21.51
CA GLY A 232 -29.13 8.12 22.55
C GLY A 232 -28.05 9.20 22.64
N ASN A 233 -26.77 8.81 22.65
CA ASN A 233 -25.66 9.76 22.60
C ASN A 233 -25.18 10.04 21.17
N VAL A 234 -25.85 9.49 20.16
CA VAL A 234 -25.53 9.74 18.75
C VAL A 234 -26.33 10.94 18.26
N THR A 235 -25.63 11.93 17.73
CA THR A 235 -26.23 13.05 17.00
C THR A 235 -25.68 13.12 15.59
N VAL A 236 -26.55 13.10 14.59
CA VAL A 236 -26.23 13.45 13.21
C VAL A 236 -26.89 14.76 12.89
N ALA A 237 -26.10 15.79 12.62
CA ALA A 237 -26.57 17.14 12.34
C ALA A 237 -26.11 17.61 10.95
N ILE A 238 -27.08 18.06 10.16
CA ILE A 238 -26.92 18.88 8.98
C ILE A 238 -27.25 20.32 9.37
N THR A 239 -26.31 21.23 9.15
CA THR A 239 -26.61 22.66 9.27
C THR A 239 -27.12 23.16 7.91
N GLN A 240 -28.33 23.71 7.86
CA GLN A 240 -28.87 24.30 6.63
C GLN A 240 -27.92 25.38 6.09
N SER A 241 -27.79 25.45 4.76
CA SER A 241 -26.84 26.32 4.05
C SER A 241 -25.37 26.07 4.38
N SER A 242 -25.04 25.02 5.13
CA SER A 242 -23.68 24.52 5.31
C SER A 242 -23.41 23.42 4.30
N THR A 243 -22.14 23.13 4.05
CA THR A 243 -21.73 21.93 3.33
C THR A 243 -21.29 20.81 4.27
N LYS A 244 -21.53 20.97 5.57
CA LYS A 244 -20.98 20.12 6.62
C LYS A 244 -22.07 19.26 7.24
N ILE A 245 -21.80 17.97 7.35
CA ILE A 245 -22.55 17.04 8.20
C ILE A 245 -21.66 16.72 9.38
N ASP A 246 -22.16 16.96 10.58
CA ASP A 246 -21.50 16.61 11.83
C ASP A 246 -22.13 15.36 12.41
N VAL A 247 -21.30 14.32 12.59
CA VAL A 247 -21.67 13.08 13.27
C VAL A 247 -20.93 13.07 14.59
N ASP A 248 -21.68 13.21 15.68
CA ASP A 248 -21.17 13.09 17.04
C ASP A 248 -21.63 11.77 17.63
N MET A 249 -20.68 10.84 17.77
CA MET A 249 -20.88 9.56 18.41
C MET A 249 -20.39 9.73 19.85
N GLY A 250 -21.31 10.06 20.77
CA GLY A 250 -20.97 10.20 22.18
C GLY A 250 -20.19 8.99 22.72
N THR A 251 -19.55 9.17 23.87
CA THR A 251 -18.66 8.12 24.40
C THR A 251 -19.44 6.84 24.69
N SER A 252 -19.14 5.77 23.94
CA SER A 252 -19.57 4.36 24.13
C SER A 252 -20.70 3.80 23.27
N ASP A 253 -21.22 4.51 22.26
CA ASP A 253 -22.25 3.96 21.35
C ASP A 253 -21.65 3.40 20.04
N LEU A 254 -22.25 2.32 19.51
CA LEU A 254 -21.91 1.72 18.20
C LEU A 254 -22.99 2.11 17.18
N ILE A 255 -22.59 2.51 15.96
CA ILE A 255 -23.51 2.76 14.84
C ILE A 255 -23.35 1.65 13.80
N ASP A 256 -24.46 1.01 13.43
CA ASP A 256 -24.49 -0.06 12.42
C ASP A 256 -24.39 0.47 10.99
N GLY A 257 -24.85 1.70 10.74
CA GLY A 257 -24.72 2.36 9.44
C GLY A 257 -25.33 3.76 9.40
N ILE A 258 -24.75 4.63 8.57
CA ILE A 258 -25.30 5.96 8.28
C ILE A 258 -25.54 6.02 6.76
N ASP A 259 -26.79 6.18 6.35
CA ASP A 259 -27.18 6.34 4.94
C ASP A 259 -27.74 7.74 4.69
N ILE A 260 -26.99 8.57 3.97
CA ILE A 260 -27.34 9.97 3.73
C ILE A 260 -27.86 10.08 2.30
N GLN A 261 -29.17 10.25 2.16
CA GLN A 261 -29.83 10.34 0.87
C GLN A 261 -30.12 11.79 0.52
N PHE A 262 -29.47 12.29 -0.52
CA PHE A 262 -29.77 13.58 -1.13
C PHE A 262 -30.93 13.39 -2.09
N ARG A 263 -32.00 14.18 -1.92
CA ARG A 263 -33.12 14.20 -2.87
C ARG A 263 -33.21 15.59 -3.46
N GLU A 264 -32.77 15.74 -4.70
CA GLU A 264 -33.14 16.90 -5.51
C GLU A 264 -34.67 16.90 -5.65
N PRO A 265 -35.36 18.05 -5.46
CA PRO A 265 -36.78 18.13 -5.72
C PRO A 265 -37.05 17.76 -7.19
N VAL A 266 -38.01 16.86 -7.40
CA VAL A 266 -38.49 16.57 -8.74
C VAL A 266 -39.36 17.76 -9.15
N GLU A 267 -38.89 18.55 -10.11
CA GLU A 267 -39.70 19.59 -10.76
C GLU A 267 -40.96 19.00 -11.43
#